data_AF-Q6GVM9-F1
#
_entry.id   AF-Q6GVM9-F1
#
_cell.length_a   1.000
_cell.length_b   1.000
_cell.length_c   1.000
_cell.angle_alpha   90.00
_cell.angle_beta   90.00
_cell.angle_gamma   90.00
#
_symmetry.space_group_name_H-M   'P 1'
#
loop_
_entity.id
_entity.type
_entity.pdbx_description
1 polymer ?
#
loop_
_entity_poly.entity_id
_entity_poly.type
_entity_poly.pdbx_seq_one_letter_code
_entity_poly.pdbx_strand_id
1 'polypeptide(L)'
;MLMKNNVIKRVVSAAIVGMMMTAPATVAPFVNTSLTVSAEKVLYTSPQNTRDVGWYNNYHHEIWQADTPNSSSMTLHDNDGGFSTTWKCGPNNSKGNFLARRGLFYDLNNPKTWKDYEGFTCDFDCSWSAGDSGNSRICIYGWSQNPLVEYYIIEDWKNWNPGMDPSSNYKGSVTIDGSEYKVYTSDRYSYTIEGNKNFTQYISVRQNTRTSGTISISEHFKAWESMGMKMGNFYEVAFNVEGWESDGQADVKCTIKEGKTTPTPTPTPEPDANGDFFTGTFESVYDNWEGRGDASVALDNKNYYSGNQSLFVSGRTSEWNGAAIPLSTSTFVPGSTYSFSTGVMQMSGSATEMKLTMQYKDSSGTTQYDQVASATASNGVWTKLENKAYTIPSGASDLILYVEAPDSLTDFYIDNAAGSKSGKASSVTTGGGTVYSSNPSPNPDPNTNTYPTNVWAESNSQYHQIRFTWDKVENAQNYGIAVYLAGRWRIQTQSISPYTTSYTTPKNLTPGKSYKVAVAAKVNGSWDVANAIKNAIVVTVR
;
A
#
# COMPACT_ATOMS: atom_id res chain seq x y z
N MET A 1 -27.96 48.96 54.17
CA MET A 1 -26.75 48.12 54.02
C MET A 1 -26.16 48.44 52.64
N LEU A 2 -24.86 48.67 52.62
CA LEU A 2 -24.00 49.27 51.57
C LEU A 2 -24.20 48.63 50.17
N MET A 3 -23.93 49.22 49.00
CA MET A 3 -23.35 50.52 48.61
C MET A 3 -23.66 50.78 47.12
N LYS A 4 -23.95 52.05 46.82
CA LYS A 4 -23.73 52.83 45.59
C LYS A 4 -22.33 52.54 44.95
N ASN A 5 -21.99 52.81 43.69
CA ASN A 5 -22.51 53.69 42.65
C ASN A 5 -21.79 53.41 41.31
N ASN A 6 -22.49 53.80 40.23
CA ASN A 6 -22.07 54.16 38.88
C ASN A 6 -20.66 54.79 38.70
N VAL A 7 -20.17 54.82 37.44
CA VAL A 7 -20.02 56.04 36.60
C VAL A 7 -19.05 55.81 35.42
N ILE A 8 -19.43 56.21 34.18
CA ILE A 8 -18.47 56.62 33.11
C ILE A 8 -18.83 56.36 31.62
N LYS A 9 -19.60 57.27 31.01
CA LYS A 9 -20.06 57.53 29.62
C LYS A 9 -19.09 57.40 28.40
N ARG A 10 -19.72 57.03 27.27
CA ARG A 10 -19.76 57.59 25.86
C ARG A 10 -18.49 57.79 25.01
N VAL A 11 -18.58 57.43 23.71
CA VAL A 11 -18.57 58.31 22.49
C VAL A 11 -18.86 57.45 21.21
N VAL A 12 -19.97 57.68 20.48
CA VAL A 12 -20.11 58.23 19.08
C VAL A 12 -19.34 57.41 18.00
N SER A 13 -19.91 56.84 16.92
CA SER A 13 -20.63 57.52 15.82
C SER A 13 -21.33 56.56 14.85
N ALA A 14 -22.43 57.03 14.28
CA ALA A 14 -23.19 56.43 13.19
C ALA A 14 -22.65 56.89 11.81
N ALA A 15 -22.94 56.10 10.75
CA ALA A 15 -23.25 56.64 9.42
C ALA A 15 -24.03 55.61 8.57
N ILE A 16 -25.28 55.95 8.25
CA ILE A 16 -26.10 55.37 7.17
C ILE A 16 -26.18 56.45 6.08
N VAL A 17 -25.73 56.16 4.85
CA VAL A 17 -26.19 56.70 3.55
C VAL A 17 -25.60 55.75 2.48
N GLY A 18 -26.24 55.24 1.43
CA GLY A 18 -27.55 55.47 0.86
C GLY A 18 -27.76 54.54 -0.34
N MET A 19 -29.04 54.43 -0.71
CA MET A 19 -29.67 53.70 -1.80
C MET A 19 -28.98 53.81 -3.17
N MET A 20 -28.83 52.68 -3.89
CA MET A 20 -29.08 52.66 -5.33
C MET A 20 -29.48 51.25 -5.79
N MET A 21 -30.68 51.15 -6.36
CA MET A 21 -31.26 49.93 -6.90
C MET A 21 -30.55 49.52 -8.20
N THR A 22 -30.22 48.24 -8.36
CA THR A 22 -30.46 47.46 -9.58
C THR A 22 -30.44 45.97 -9.22
N ALA A 23 -31.46 45.22 -9.65
CA ALA A 23 -31.55 43.75 -9.57
C ALA A 23 -30.52 43.11 -10.53
N PRO A 24 -30.12 41.81 -10.43
CA PRO A 24 -31.02 40.67 -10.25
C PRO A 24 -30.45 39.45 -9.46
N ALA A 25 -31.25 38.38 -9.46
CA ALA A 25 -30.94 36.99 -9.10
C ALA A 25 -31.08 36.61 -7.62
N THR A 26 -32.08 35.78 -7.36
CA THR A 26 -32.34 35.04 -6.14
C THR A 26 -31.15 34.17 -5.76
N VAL A 27 -30.42 34.55 -4.72
CA VAL A 27 -29.54 33.63 -3.99
C VAL A 27 -30.37 33.10 -2.83
N ALA A 28 -30.72 31.82 -2.88
CA ALA A 28 -31.24 31.12 -1.72
C ALA A 28 -30.25 31.27 -0.56
N PRO A 29 -30.69 31.48 0.69
CA PRO A 29 -29.77 31.47 1.81
C PRO A 29 -29.15 30.07 1.86
N PHE A 30 -27.82 30.01 1.69
CA PHE A 30 -27.03 28.87 2.12
C PHE A 30 -27.43 28.60 3.57
N VAL A 31 -28.15 27.50 3.78
CA VAL A 31 -28.20 26.87 5.08
C VAL A 31 -26.76 26.54 5.37
N ASN A 32 -26.17 27.25 6.34
CA ASN A 32 -24.99 26.76 7.03
C ASN A 32 -25.43 25.41 7.63
N THR A 33 -25.18 24.32 6.92
CA THR A 33 -25.07 23.01 7.54
C THR A 33 -24.05 23.18 8.64
N SER A 34 -24.55 23.15 9.86
CA SER A 34 -23.77 22.99 11.08
C SER A 34 -22.64 21.99 10.80
N LEU A 35 -21.41 22.50 10.71
CA LEU A 35 -20.25 21.72 11.06
C LEU A 35 -20.47 21.31 12.52
N THR A 36 -20.96 20.10 12.74
CA THR A 36 -20.72 19.42 14.01
C THR A 36 -19.22 19.21 14.08
N VAL A 37 -18.52 20.20 14.63
CA VAL A 37 -17.22 19.97 15.27
C VAL A 37 -17.55 19.09 16.48
N SER A 38 -17.53 17.78 16.27
CA SER A 38 -17.79 16.78 17.30
C SER A 38 -16.48 16.54 18.05
N ALA A 39 -16.52 16.52 19.37
CA ALA A 39 -15.33 16.51 20.21
C ALA A 39 -14.70 15.11 20.29
N GLU A 40 -13.56 14.91 19.63
CA GLU A 40 -12.76 13.70 19.78
C GLU A 40 -12.10 13.64 21.18
N LYS A 41 -12.10 12.47 21.83
CA LYS A 41 -11.37 12.27 23.10
C LYS A 41 -9.95 11.78 22.80
N VAL A 42 -8.94 12.58 23.13
CA VAL A 42 -7.53 12.20 23.00
C VAL A 42 -6.99 11.68 24.32
N LEU A 43 -6.32 10.54 24.26
CA LEU A 43 -5.64 9.85 25.36
C LEU A 43 -4.14 9.86 25.09
N TYR A 44 -3.35 9.86 26.16
CA TYR A 44 -1.89 9.86 26.08
C TYR A 44 -1.30 8.85 27.05
N THR A 45 -0.26 8.18 26.59
CA THR A 45 0.65 7.41 27.45
C THR A 45 2.02 8.05 27.48
N SER A 46 2.70 7.90 28.62
CA SER A 46 4.07 8.39 28.85
C SER A 46 4.81 7.40 29.78
N PRO A 47 6.12 7.58 30.02
CA PRO A 47 6.84 6.74 30.98
C PRO A 47 6.29 6.82 32.41
N GLN A 48 5.62 7.93 32.77
CA GLN A 48 5.00 8.13 34.09
C GLN A 48 3.51 7.75 34.12
N ASN A 49 2.87 7.68 32.96
CA ASN A 49 1.48 7.24 32.81
C ASN A 49 1.38 6.23 31.67
N THR A 50 1.65 4.97 31.99
CA THR A 50 1.81 3.92 30.97
C THR A 50 0.49 3.38 30.43
N ARG A 51 -0.66 3.78 31.00
CA ARG A 51 -1.97 3.25 30.62
C ARG A 51 -3.08 4.29 30.78
N ASP A 52 -4.02 4.32 29.85
CA ASP A 52 -5.35 4.91 30.01
C ASP A 52 -6.40 3.88 29.55
N VAL A 53 -7.47 3.73 30.32
CA VAL A 53 -8.51 2.72 30.12
C VAL A 53 -9.87 3.28 30.51
N GLY A 54 -10.91 2.95 29.75
CA GLY A 54 -12.26 3.38 30.10
C GLY A 54 -13.28 3.13 29.01
N TRP A 55 -14.35 3.92 29.05
CA TRP A 55 -15.47 3.79 28.13
C TRP A 55 -15.66 5.07 27.32
N TYR A 56 -16.01 4.91 26.05
CA TYR A 56 -16.43 6.01 25.18
C TYR A 56 -17.40 5.49 24.13
N ASN A 57 -18.59 6.10 24.05
CA ASN A 57 -19.69 5.72 23.15
C ASN A 57 -19.95 4.21 23.11
N ASN A 58 -20.11 3.60 24.29
CA ASN A 58 -20.40 2.17 24.53
C ASN A 58 -19.29 1.19 24.17
N TYR A 59 -18.13 1.66 23.74
CA TYR A 59 -16.95 0.82 23.55
C TYR A 59 -15.96 1.02 24.68
N HIS A 60 -15.41 -0.09 25.17
CA HIS A 60 -14.26 -0.07 26.06
C HIS A 60 -13.00 0.24 25.24
N HIS A 61 -12.10 1.05 25.79
CA HIS A 61 -10.82 1.37 25.17
C HIS A 61 -9.68 1.18 26.16
N GLU A 62 -8.51 0.83 25.63
CA GLU A 62 -7.25 0.85 26.35
C GLU A 62 -6.14 1.33 25.41
N ILE A 63 -5.37 2.32 25.87
CA ILE A 63 -4.04 2.61 25.36
C ILE A 63 -3.03 2.23 26.44
N TRP A 64 -2.01 1.48 26.07
CA TRP A 64 -0.97 1.02 26.96
C TRP A 64 0.39 1.08 26.27
N GLN A 65 1.43 1.46 27.02
CA GLN A 65 2.81 1.36 26.58
C GLN A 65 3.73 0.92 27.72
N ALA A 66 4.87 0.32 27.39
CA ALA A 66 5.95 0.04 28.33
C ALA A 66 7.32 0.20 27.67
N ASP A 67 8.38 0.25 28.48
CA ASP A 67 9.79 0.16 28.06
C ASP A 67 10.25 1.19 27.00
N THR A 68 9.58 2.34 26.96
CA THR A 68 9.90 3.48 26.09
C THR A 68 10.04 4.77 26.91
N PRO A 69 10.99 5.66 26.57
CA PRO A 69 11.09 7.00 27.14
C PRO A 69 10.12 8.00 26.47
N ASN A 70 9.46 7.62 25.38
CA ASN A 70 8.61 8.52 24.60
C ASN A 70 7.14 8.41 25.03
N SER A 71 6.31 9.30 24.48
CA SER A 71 4.85 9.29 24.66
C SER A 71 4.14 8.87 23.38
N SER A 72 2.99 8.22 23.55
CA SER A 72 2.10 7.77 22.47
C SER A 72 0.70 8.36 22.68
N SER A 73 -0.14 8.31 21.67
CA SER A 73 -1.50 8.86 21.72
C SER A 73 -2.53 7.97 21.05
N MET A 74 -3.77 8.07 21.51
CA MET A 74 -4.95 7.44 20.91
C MET A 74 -6.09 8.44 20.91
N THR A 75 -6.74 8.64 19.79
CA THR A 75 -7.90 9.53 19.65
C THR A 75 -9.13 8.67 19.37
N LEU A 76 -10.12 8.73 20.26
CA LEU A 76 -11.34 7.95 20.15
C LEU A 76 -12.33 8.67 19.22
N HIS A 77 -12.81 7.95 18.20
CA HIS A 77 -13.84 8.47 17.30
C HIS A 77 -15.22 8.45 17.96
N ASP A 78 -16.10 9.36 17.53
CA ASP A 78 -17.44 9.49 18.10
C ASP A 78 -18.46 8.50 17.53
N ASN A 79 -18.35 8.15 16.25
CA ASN A 79 -19.45 7.53 15.51
C ASN A 79 -19.39 6.00 15.43
N ASP A 80 -18.29 5.39 15.88
CA ASP A 80 -18.04 3.96 15.77
C ASP A 80 -17.09 3.44 16.88
N GLY A 81 -16.71 2.16 16.82
CA GLY A 81 -15.68 1.57 17.66
C GLY A 81 -14.26 1.94 17.24
N GLY A 82 -14.12 2.84 16.26
CA GLY A 82 -12.86 3.26 15.68
C GLY A 82 -12.03 4.19 16.56
N PHE A 83 -10.78 4.36 16.19
CA PHE A 83 -9.82 5.23 16.85
C PHE A 83 -8.63 5.47 15.93
N SER A 84 -7.96 6.60 16.10
CA SER A 84 -6.61 6.79 15.56
C SER A 84 -5.57 6.68 16.66
N THR A 85 -4.35 6.32 16.31
CA THR A 85 -3.24 6.21 17.25
C THR A 85 -1.90 6.56 16.60
N THR A 86 -0.98 7.04 17.41
CA THR A 86 0.43 7.20 17.05
C THR A 86 1.27 6.68 18.20
N TRP A 87 2.22 5.80 17.92
CA TRP A 87 3.11 5.23 18.92
C TRP A 87 4.57 5.51 18.62
N LYS A 88 5.36 5.68 19.69
CA LYS A 88 6.78 5.99 19.61
C LYS A 88 7.61 5.02 20.47
N CYS A 89 7.69 3.75 20.08
CA CYS A 89 8.30 2.69 20.87
C CYS A 89 9.64 2.15 20.32
N GLY A 90 10.16 2.62 19.18
CA GLY A 90 11.48 2.23 18.67
C GLY A 90 11.76 2.55 17.19
N PRO A 91 13.02 2.43 16.71
CA PRO A 91 14.21 1.92 17.39
C PRO A 91 15.12 3.06 17.87
N ASN A 92 14.56 4.07 18.54
CA ASN A 92 15.31 5.22 19.06
C ASN A 92 15.77 4.96 20.51
N ASN A 93 16.64 3.99 20.74
CA ASN A 93 17.10 3.51 22.07
C ASN A 93 15.99 2.97 22.99
N SER A 94 14.86 2.56 22.41
CA SER A 94 13.68 2.08 23.13
C SER A 94 13.44 0.61 22.80
N LYS A 95 13.09 -0.20 23.82
CA LYS A 95 12.62 -1.58 23.67
C LYS A 95 11.10 -1.68 23.84
N GLY A 96 10.42 -0.62 23.42
CA GLY A 96 9.08 -0.31 23.90
C GLY A 96 8.03 -1.26 23.35
N ASN A 97 7.00 -1.53 24.15
CA ASN A 97 5.80 -2.24 23.74
C ASN A 97 4.61 -1.27 23.76
N PHE A 98 3.66 -1.45 22.84
CA PHE A 98 2.52 -0.57 22.64
C PHE A 98 1.28 -1.37 22.24
N LEU A 99 0.15 -1.03 22.87
CA LEU A 99 -1.18 -1.48 22.47
C LEU A 99 -2.14 -0.30 22.48
N ALA A 100 -2.93 -0.15 21.42
CA ALA A 100 -4.14 0.67 21.41
C ALA A 100 -5.30 -0.20 20.91
N ARG A 101 -6.32 -0.37 21.73
CA ARG A 101 -7.47 -1.21 21.41
C ARG A 101 -8.79 -0.62 21.84
N ARG A 102 -9.83 -0.95 21.09
CA ARG A 102 -11.22 -0.53 21.36
C ARG A 102 -12.21 -1.60 20.93
N GLY A 103 -13.21 -1.89 21.75
CA GLY A 103 -14.19 -2.93 21.45
C GLY A 103 -15.15 -3.28 22.57
N LEU A 104 -15.56 -4.55 22.58
CA LEU A 104 -16.51 -5.14 23.52
C LEU A 104 -15.77 -5.69 24.74
N PHE A 105 -16.33 -5.45 25.93
CA PHE A 105 -15.71 -5.80 27.20
C PHE A 105 -16.74 -6.37 28.18
N TYR A 106 -16.36 -7.46 28.85
CA TYR A 106 -17.25 -8.24 29.72
C TYR A 106 -16.72 -8.41 31.15
N ASP A 107 -15.47 -8.00 31.38
CA ASP A 107 -14.76 -8.09 32.65
C ASP A 107 -14.52 -9.54 33.15
N LEU A 108 -13.79 -9.64 34.25
CA LEU A 108 -13.47 -10.89 34.92
C LEU A 108 -14.74 -11.58 35.45
N ASN A 109 -14.74 -12.91 35.40
CA ASN A 109 -15.79 -13.78 35.89
C ASN A 109 -17.11 -13.69 35.09
N ASN A 110 -17.08 -13.13 33.89
CA ASN A 110 -18.18 -13.33 32.94
C ASN A 110 -18.39 -14.85 32.74
N PRO A 111 -19.61 -15.39 32.94
CA PRO A 111 -19.88 -16.81 32.76
C PRO A 111 -20.14 -17.19 31.29
N LYS A 112 -20.27 -16.21 30.39
CA LYS A 112 -20.70 -16.42 29.01
C LYS A 112 -19.53 -16.72 28.08
N THR A 113 -19.73 -17.72 27.23
CA THR A 113 -18.88 -18.07 26.09
C THR A 113 -19.30 -17.27 24.85
N TRP A 114 -18.49 -17.34 23.79
CA TRP A 114 -18.85 -16.72 22.51
C TRP A 114 -20.18 -17.23 21.92
N LYS A 115 -20.61 -18.45 22.29
CA LYS A 115 -21.87 -19.04 21.84
C LYS A 115 -23.08 -18.38 22.52
N ASP A 116 -22.93 -17.94 23.76
CA ASP A 116 -23.98 -17.25 24.52
C ASP A 116 -24.23 -15.82 24.00
N TYR A 117 -23.21 -15.23 23.37
CA TYR A 117 -23.31 -13.97 22.63
C TYR A 117 -23.75 -14.16 21.17
N GLU A 118 -24.04 -15.41 20.77
CA GLU A 118 -24.38 -15.80 19.40
C GLU A 118 -23.32 -15.46 18.34
N GLY A 119 -22.11 -15.15 18.78
CA GLY A 119 -20.95 -14.82 17.96
C GLY A 119 -20.64 -13.33 17.85
N PHE A 120 -19.60 -13.03 17.08
CA PHE A 120 -19.02 -11.71 16.92
C PHE A 120 -18.58 -11.47 15.48
N THR A 121 -18.64 -10.21 15.05
CA THR A 121 -18.08 -9.72 13.80
C THR A 121 -17.45 -8.35 13.99
N CYS A 122 -16.50 -8.02 13.13
CA CYS A 122 -15.92 -6.68 13.03
C CYS A 122 -15.87 -6.25 11.57
N ASP A 123 -16.56 -5.17 11.22
CA ASP A 123 -16.36 -4.45 9.97
C ASP A 123 -15.29 -3.38 10.22
N PHE A 124 -14.17 -3.40 9.50
CA PHE A 124 -13.07 -2.46 9.70
C PHE A 124 -12.56 -1.84 8.40
N ASP A 125 -12.00 -0.65 8.51
CA ASP A 125 -11.23 0.06 7.50
C ASP A 125 -10.11 0.80 8.21
N CYS A 126 -8.86 0.44 7.93
CA CYS A 126 -7.70 0.87 8.69
C CYS A 126 -6.62 1.43 7.75
N SER A 127 -6.32 2.71 7.87
CA SER A 127 -5.10 3.28 7.26
C SER A 127 -3.97 3.21 8.29
N TRP A 128 -2.91 2.46 8.03
CA TRP A 128 -1.82 2.31 9.01
C TRP A 128 -0.43 2.23 8.37
N SER A 129 0.57 2.63 9.15
CA SER A 129 1.99 2.57 8.76
C SER A 129 2.85 2.37 9.99
N ALA A 130 3.91 1.58 9.86
CA ALA A 130 4.93 1.40 10.88
C ALA A 130 6.32 1.52 10.25
N GLY A 131 7.32 1.89 11.04
CA GLY A 131 8.71 1.95 10.59
C GLY A 131 9.33 0.56 10.30
N ASP A 132 10.53 0.56 9.74
CA ASP A 132 11.24 -0.65 9.31
C ASP A 132 11.87 -1.46 10.45
N SER A 133 11.63 -1.08 11.71
CA SER A 133 12.22 -1.71 12.90
C SER A 133 11.16 -2.24 13.83
N GLY A 134 11.55 -3.22 14.65
CA GLY A 134 10.63 -3.92 15.53
C GLY A 134 9.56 -4.67 14.77
N ASN A 135 8.40 -4.89 15.38
CA ASN A 135 7.23 -5.44 14.72
C ASN A 135 5.97 -4.64 15.05
N SER A 136 4.97 -4.74 14.17
CA SER A 136 3.67 -4.11 14.37
C SER A 136 2.59 -4.93 13.70
N ARG A 137 1.35 -4.83 14.18
CA ARG A 137 0.21 -5.56 13.61
C ARG A 137 -1.12 -4.88 13.90
N ILE A 138 -2.10 -5.15 13.02
CA ILE A 138 -3.51 -4.87 13.25
C ILE A 138 -4.28 -6.18 13.33
N CYS A 139 -5.13 -6.30 14.34
CA CYS A 139 -5.78 -7.57 14.66
C CYS A 139 -7.04 -7.40 15.49
N ILE A 140 -7.85 -8.46 15.55
CA ILE A 140 -8.75 -8.67 16.68
C ILE A 140 -7.94 -9.31 17.81
N TYR A 141 -8.12 -8.78 19.01
CA TYR A 141 -7.44 -9.17 20.24
C TYR A 141 -8.45 -9.39 21.36
N GLY A 142 -8.13 -10.28 22.30
CA GLY A 142 -8.83 -10.35 23.57
C GLY A 142 -8.39 -11.52 24.44
N TRP A 143 -9.15 -11.71 25.51
CA TRP A 143 -8.93 -12.80 26.46
C TRP A 143 -10.21 -13.60 26.70
N SER A 144 -10.03 -14.86 27.10
CA SER A 144 -11.06 -15.69 27.71
C SER A 144 -10.54 -16.37 28.98
N GLN A 145 -11.45 -16.80 29.86
CA GLN A 145 -11.18 -17.47 31.13
C GLN A 145 -11.75 -18.89 31.11
N ASN A 146 -11.10 -19.83 31.79
CA ASN A 146 -11.54 -21.22 31.91
C ASN A 146 -11.83 -21.94 30.57
N PRO A 147 -10.84 -22.12 29.67
CA PRO A 147 -9.40 -21.89 29.87
C PRO A 147 -8.97 -20.43 29.74
N LEU A 148 -7.86 -20.07 30.41
CA LEU A 148 -7.24 -18.76 30.24
C LEU A 148 -6.49 -18.72 28.90
N VAL A 149 -7.01 -17.93 27.97
CA VAL A 149 -6.49 -17.83 26.60
C VAL A 149 -6.39 -16.35 26.22
N GLU A 150 -5.22 -15.95 25.75
CA GLU A 150 -5.05 -14.71 24.98
C GLU A 150 -5.19 -15.07 23.50
N TYR A 151 -5.90 -14.26 22.71
CA TYR A 151 -6.11 -14.61 21.31
C TYR A 151 -5.92 -13.46 20.35
N TYR A 152 -5.50 -13.81 19.14
CA TYR A 152 -5.19 -12.90 18.05
C TYR A 152 -5.79 -13.41 16.73
N ILE A 153 -6.46 -12.54 15.98
CA ILE A 153 -6.81 -12.74 14.58
C ILE A 153 -6.16 -11.61 13.80
N ILE A 154 -5.02 -11.89 13.16
CA ILE A 154 -4.13 -10.90 12.55
C ILE A 154 -4.47 -10.72 11.08
N GLU A 155 -4.83 -9.48 10.70
CA GLU A 155 -5.22 -9.12 9.33
C GLU A 155 -4.05 -8.56 8.51
N ASP A 156 -3.17 -7.76 9.13
CA ASP A 156 -1.93 -7.24 8.53
C ASP A 156 -0.86 -7.02 9.61
N TRP A 157 0.41 -7.09 9.21
CA TRP A 157 1.57 -7.01 10.11
C TRP A 157 2.83 -6.54 9.38
N LYS A 158 3.83 -6.07 10.13
CA LYS A 158 5.15 -5.67 9.62
C LYS A 158 6.27 -6.43 10.33
N ASN A 159 7.29 -6.81 9.56
CA ASN A 159 8.56 -7.44 9.96
C ASN A 159 8.47 -8.84 10.59
N TRP A 160 7.60 -9.05 11.58
CA TRP A 160 7.43 -10.31 12.28
C TRP A 160 5.99 -10.52 12.76
N ASN A 161 5.51 -11.75 12.71
CA ASN A 161 4.23 -12.16 13.32
C ASN A 161 4.43 -13.29 14.33
N PRO A 162 3.50 -13.45 15.30
CA PRO A 162 3.58 -14.48 16.34
C PRO A 162 3.75 -15.92 15.85
N GLY A 163 3.30 -16.26 14.64
CA GLY A 163 3.49 -17.59 14.05
C GLY A 163 4.95 -17.91 13.71
N MET A 164 5.84 -16.91 13.70
CA MET A 164 7.28 -17.06 13.45
C MET A 164 8.10 -17.24 14.75
N ASP A 165 7.46 -17.17 15.91
CA ASP A 165 8.09 -17.46 17.20
C ASP A 165 8.49 -18.96 17.27
N PRO A 166 9.71 -19.31 17.70
CA PRO A 166 10.10 -20.71 17.88
C PRO A 166 9.22 -21.51 18.86
N SER A 167 8.54 -20.84 19.78
CA SER A 167 7.60 -21.44 20.73
C SER A 167 6.17 -21.57 20.17
N SER A 168 5.90 -21.04 18.98
CA SER A 168 4.61 -21.21 18.30
C SER A 168 4.51 -22.58 17.64
N ASN A 169 3.42 -23.27 17.94
CA ASN A 169 3.11 -24.59 17.43
C ASN A 169 2.04 -24.47 16.36
N TYR A 170 2.37 -24.83 15.12
CA TYR A 170 1.42 -24.83 14.01
C TYR A 170 0.33 -25.90 14.22
N LYS A 171 -0.94 -25.51 14.04
CA LYS A 171 -2.12 -26.36 14.25
C LYS A 171 -2.83 -26.75 12.97
N GLY A 172 -2.59 -26.03 11.88
CA GLY A 172 -3.26 -26.21 10.59
C GLY A 172 -3.60 -24.87 9.95
N SER A 173 -4.38 -24.91 8.88
CA SER A 173 -4.93 -23.70 8.25
C SER A 173 -6.44 -23.80 8.07
N VAL A 174 -7.08 -22.65 7.91
CA VAL A 174 -8.51 -22.52 7.65
C VAL A 174 -8.76 -21.37 6.68
N THR A 175 -9.72 -21.53 5.76
CA THR A 175 -10.14 -20.44 4.88
C THR A 175 -11.34 -19.72 5.48
N ILE A 176 -11.17 -18.45 5.80
CA ILE A 176 -12.20 -17.56 6.36
C ILE A 176 -12.07 -16.22 5.64
N ASP A 177 -13.19 -15.54 5.36
CA ASP A 177 -13.22 -14.20 4.75
C ASP A 177 -12.29 -14.05 3.53
N GLY A 178 -12.30 -15.06 2.64
CA GLY A 178 -11.56 -15.04 1.37
C GLY A 178 -10.04 -15.18 1.47
N SER A 179 -9.47 -15.61 2.60
CA SER A 179 -8.04 -15.90 2.73
C SER A 179 -7.78 -17.16 3.55
N GLU A 180 -6.65 -17.80 3.30
CA GLU A 180 -6.09 -18.76 4.23
C GLU A 180 -5.58 -18.03 5.48
N TYR A 181 -5.92 -18.57 6.65
CA TYR A 181 -5.28 -18.25 7.91
C TYR A 181 -4.47 -19.45 8.38
N LYS A 182 -3.19 -19.22 8.68
CA LYS A 182 -2.38 -20.20 9.41
C LYS A 182 -2.66 -20.07 10.89
N VAL A 183 -2.93 -21.20 11.55
CA VAL A 183 -3.36 -21.26 12.95
C VAL A 183 -2.24 -21.81 13.82
N TYR A 184 -1.99 -21.15 14.95
CA TYR A 184 -0.93 -21.51 15.90
C TYR A 184 -1.43 -21.48 17.34
N THR A 185 -0.74 -22.24 18.20
CA THR A 185 -0.80 -22.10 19.67
C THR A 185 0.58 -21.80 20.22
N SER A 186 0.68 -20.94 21.23
CA SER A 186 1.94 -20.72 21.96
C SER A 186 1.70 -20.70 23.47
N ASP A 187 2.42 -21.53 24.23
CA ASP A 187 2.33 -21.54 25.68
C ASP A 187 3.22 -20.45 26.28
N ARG A 188 2.66 -19.65 27.18
CA ARG A 188 3.30 -18.46 27.75
C ARG A 188 3.21 -18.46 29.28
N TYR A 189 4.19 -17.82 29.91
CA TYR A 189 4.17 -17.44 31.33
C TYR A 189 4.48 -15.95 31.43
N SER A 190 3.46 -15.13 31.69
CA SER A 190 3.59 -13.67 31.76
C SER A 190 2.43 -13.07 32.57
N TYR A 191 2.37 -11.74 32.63
CA TYR A 191 1.24 -11.00 33.14
C TYR A 191 -0.02 -11.24 32.28
N THR A 192 -1.14 -11.49 32.93
CA THR A 192 -2.45 -11.76 32.30
C THR A 192 -3.55 -10.94 32.98
N ILE A 193 -4.78 -11.06 32.49
CA ILE A 193 -5.99 -10.53 33.15
C ILE A 193 -6.24 -11.13 34.56
N GLU A 194 -5.59 -12.24 34.91
CA GLU A 194 -5.68 -12.93 36.20
C GLU A 194 -4.36 -12.86 37.01
N GLY A 195 -3.44 -11.95 36.64
CA GLY A 195 -2.09 -11.85 37.20
C GLY A 195 -1.09 -12.80 36.52
N ASN A 196 0.10 -12.97 37.13
CA ASN A 196 1.17 -13.78 36.52
C ASN A 196 0.88 -15.28 36.62
N LYS A 197 0.67 -15.94 35.47
CA LYS A 197 0.45 -17.40 35.40
C LYS A 197 0.69 -17.94 33.99
N ASN A 198 0.65 -19.26 33.86
CA ASN A 198 0.64 -19.92 32.56
C ASN A 198 -0.69 -19.70 31.84
N PHE A 199 -0.60 -19.47 30.53
CA PHE A 199 -1.73 -19.38 29.61
C PHE A 199 -1.29 -19.80 28.21
N THR A 200 -2.25 -20.01 27.31
CA THR A 200 -1.97 -20.33 25.91
C THR A 200 -2.47 -19.19 25.03
N GLN A 201 -1.67 -18.81 24.04
CA GLN A 201 -2.06 -17.89 22.97
C GLN A 201 -2.68 -18.66 21.80
N TYR A 202 -3.83 -18.22 21.32
CA TYR A 202 -4.45 -18.74 20.08
C TYR A 202 -4.33 -17.70 18.97
N ILE A 203 -3.74 -18.09 17.84
CA ILE A 203 -3.30 -17.12 16.83
C ILE A 203 -3.79 -17.59 15.46
N SER A 204 -4.56 -16.75 14.76
CA SER A 204 -4.80 -16.86 13.33
C SER A 204 -4.02 -15.78 12.59
N VAL A 205 -3.21 -16.16 11.60
CA VAL A 205 -2.42 -15.22 10.78
C VAL A 205 -2.90 -15.26 9.33
N ARG A 206 -3.49 -14.17 8.84
CA ARG A 206 -3.95 -14.05 7.45
C ARG A 206 -2.77 -14.14 6.48
N GLN A 207 -2.89 -14.92 5.41
CA GLN A 207 -1.81 -15.06 4.42
C GLN A 207 -1.84 -13.96 3.36
N ASN A 208 -3.02 -13.65 2.81
CA ASN A 208 -3.22 -12.47 1.96
C ASN A 208 -3.66 -11.31 2.86
N THR A 209 -2.70 -10.54 3.39
CA THR A 209 -2.98 -9.47 4.34
C THR A 209 -3.89 -8.39 3.74
N ARG A 210 -4.64 -7.71 4.59
CA ARG A 210 -5.55 -6.64 4.19
C ARG A 210 -5.74 -5.63 5.31
N THR A 211 -6.17 -4.43 4.94
CA THR A 211 -6.38 -3.33 5.87
C THR A 211 -7.85 -2.91 5.99
N SER A 212 -8.77 -3.59 5.31
CA SER A 212 -10.22 -3.36 5.44
C SER A 212 -11.04 -4.61 5.12
N GLY A 213 -12.31 -4.61 5.54
CA GLY A 213 -13.29 -5.66 5.27
C GLY A 213 -14.01 -6.15 6.53
N THR A 214 -14.76 -7.25 6.39
CA THR A 214 -15.40 -7.92 7.52
C THR A 214 -14.51 -9.04 8.05
N ILE A 215 -14.35 -9.10 9.37
CA ILE A 215 -13.73 -10.20 10.12
C ILE A 215 -14.83 -11.02 10.78
N SER A 216 -14.99 -12.26 10.33
CA SER A 216 -15.91 -13.25 10.89
C SER A 216 -15.30 -13.89 12.14
N ILE A 217 -15.17 -13.10 13.21
CA ILE A 217 -14.46 -13.46 14.46
C ILE A 217 -14.89 -14.84 14.99
N SER A 218 -16.18 -15.12 15.02
CA SER A 218 -16.66 -16.42 15.53
C SER A 218 -16.37 -17.61 14.62
N GLU A 219 -16.11 -17.43 13.33
CA GLU A 219 -15.63 -18.52 12.47
C GLU A 219 -14.21 -18.93 12.86
N HIS A 220 -13.38 -17.99 13.33
CA HIS A 220 -12.07 -18.34 13.90
C HIS A 220 -12.23 -19.13 15.20
N PHE A 221 -13.16 -18.73 16.07
CA PHE A 221 -13.41 -19.48 17.32
C PHE A 221 -13.92 -20.89 17.05
N LYS A 222 -14.81 -21.08 16.06
CA LYS A 222 -15.25 -22.39 15.58
C LYS A 222 -14.09 -23.21 15.03
N ALA A 223 -13.25 -22.60 14.19
CA ALA A 223 -12.09 -23.26 13.59
C ALA A 223 -11.10 -23.72 14.67
N TRP A 224 -10.78 -22.86 15.64
CA TRP A 224 -9.94 -23.20 16.78
C TRP A 224 -10.52 -24.37 17.58
N GLU A 225 -11.80 -24.32 17.96
CA GLU A 225 -12.44 -25.43 18.68
C GLU A 225 -12.39 -26.74 17.87
N SER A 226 -12.56 -26.68 16.55
CA SER A 226 -12.45 -27.86 15.67
C SER A 226 -11.03 -28.45 15.61
N MET A 227 -10.00 -27.64 15.89
CA MET A 227 -8.60 -28.04 16.00
C MET A 227 -8.19 -28.42 17.44
N GLY A 228 -9.18 -28.56 18.35
CA GLY A 228 -8.96 -28.90 19.75
C GLY A 228 -8.53 -27.73 20.64
N MET A 229 -8.61 -26.50 20.13
CA MET A 229 -8.26 -25.27 20.85
C MET A 229 -9.52 -24.69 21.50
N LYS A 230 -9.85 -25.15 22.71
CA LYS A 230 -11.10 -24.80 23.40
C LYS A 230 -11.10 -23.33 23.83
N MET A 231 -12.12 -22.57 23.44
CA MET A 231 -12.35 -21.21 23.94
C MET A 231 -13.05 -21.22 25.31
N GLY A 232 -12.72 -20.23 26.14
CA GLY A 232 -13.30 -20.03 27.47
C GLY A 232 -14.47 -19.03 27.49
N ASN A 233 -14.76 -18.53 28.69
CA ASN A 233 -15.69 -17.45 28.93
C ASN A 233 -15.03 -16.11 28.60
N PHE A 234 -15.72 -15.22 27.90
CA PHE A 234 -15.07 -14.06 27.29
C PHE A 234 -14.82 -12.92 28.26
N TYR A 235 -13.64 -12.32 28.18
CA TYR A 235 -13.27 -11.11 28.92
C TYR A 235 -13.35 -9.87 28.03
N GLU A 236 -12.85 -9.95 26.79
CA GLU A 236 -12.77 -8.83 25.84
C GLU A 236 -12.80 -9.36 24.39
N VAL A 237 -13.33 -8.55 23.46
CA VAL A 237 -13.20 -8.68 22.00
C VAL A 237 -12.97 -7.27 21.42
N ALA A 238 -11.74 -6.94 21.02
CA ALA A 238 -11.39 -5.60 20.57
C ALA A 238 -10.57 -5.59 19.28
N PHE A 239 -10.74 -4.55 18.47
CA PHE A 239 -9.78 -4.25 17.41
C PHE A 239 -8.56 -3.59 18.05
N ASN A 240 -7.37 -4.06 17.68
CA ASN A 240 -6.11 -3.75 18.35
C ASN A 240 -5.02 -3.41 17.34
N VAL A 241 -4.31 -2.32 17.62
CA VAL A 241 -3.05 -1.93 16.99
C VAL A 241 -1.94 -2.18 18.01
N GLU A 242 -0.97 -3.02 17.65
CA GLU A 242 0.14 -3.39 18.52
C GLU A 242 1.48 -3.08 17.85
N GLY A 243 2.44 -2.62 18.64
CA GLY A 243 3.80 -2.31 18.21
C GLY A 243 4.84 -2.70 19.25
N TRP A 244 5.91 -3.36 18.83
CA TRP A 244 7.07 -3.67 19.66
C TRP A 244 8.34 -3.16 18.97
N GLU A 245 9.19 -2.42 19.67
CA GLU A 245 10.41 -1.79 19.14
C GLU A 245 10.20 -0.97 17.85
N SER A 246 8.99 -0.45 17.66
CA SER A 246 8.57 0.25 16.45
C SER A 246 7.92 1.60 16.78
N ASP A 247 7.92 2.48 15.79
CA ASP A 247 7.14 3.71 15.73
C ASP A 247 6.12 3.57 14.61
N GLY A 248 4.98 4.24 14.73
CA GLY A 248 3.97 4.23 13.68
C GLY A 248 2.69 4.95 14.02
N GLN A 249 1.72 4.83 13.12
CA GLN A 249 0.40 5.39 13.24
C GLN A 249 -0.66 4.50 12.59
N ALA A 250 -1.89 4.60 13.08
CA ALA A 250 -3.06 3.98 12.46
C ALA A 250 -4.28 4.87 12.63
N ASP A 251 -5.19 4.84 11.67
CA ASP A 251 -6.53 5.40 11.73
C ASP A 251 -7.52 4.26 11.42
N VAL A 252 -8.23 3.81 12.46
CA VAL A 252 -9.13 2.65 12.43
C VAL A 252 -10.55 3.15 12.46
N LYS A 253 -11.32 2.83 11.43
CA LYS A 253 -12.80 2.82 11.49
C LYS A 253 -13.21 1.38 11.76
N CYS A 254 -14.02 1.15 12.78
CA CYS A 254 -14.51 -0.20 13.02
C CYS A 254 -15.86 -0.25 13.72
N THR A 255 -16.65 -1.27 13.39
CA THR A 255 -17.88 -1.63 14.09
C THR A 255 -17.78 -3.07 14.54
N ILE A 256 -17.70 -3.29 15.85
CA ILE A 256 -17.65 -4.62 16.47
C ILE A 256 -18.98 -4.90 17.14
N LYS A 257 -19.59 -6.05 16.84
CA LYS A 257 -20.93 -6.40 17.33
C LYS A 257 -21.05 -7.85 17.77
N GLU A 258 -21.91 -8.07 18.75
CA GLU A 258 -22.44 -9.37 19.19
C GLU A 258 -23.62 -9.82 18.30
N GLY A 259 -24.05 -11.06 18.46
CA GLY A 259 -25.32 -11.56 17.94
C GLY A 259 -25.15 -12.53 16.77
N LYS A 260 -26.21 -13.33 16.53
CA LYS A 260 -26.26 -14.32 15.45
C LYS A 260 -25.98 -13.64 14.13
N THR A 261 -24.76 -13.80 13.67
CA THR A 261 -24.48 -13.59 12.27
C THR A 261 -25.12 -14.78 11.56
N THR A 262 -26.27 -14.54 10.94
CA THR A 262 -26.46 -15.13 9.61
C THR A 262 -25.14 -14.87 8.91
N PRO A 263 -24.47 -15.85 8.28
CA PRO A 263 -23.42 -15.49 7.35
C PRO A 263 -24.12 -14.50 6.41
N THR A 264 -23.88 -13.20 6.61
CA THR A 264 -24.04 -12.26 5.53
C THR A 264 -23.07 -12.88 4.55
N PRO A 265 -23.53 -13.49 3.44
CA PRO A 265 -22.58 -13.83 2.40
C PRO A 265 -21.72 -12.58 2.28
N THR A 266 -20.41 -12.68 2.48
CA THR A 266 -19.50 -11.58 2.14
C THR A 266 -20.07 -11.08 0.82
N PRO A 267 -20.65 -9.85 0.75
CA PRO A 267 -21.40 -9.48 -0.44
C PRO A 267 -20.42 -9.74 -1.56
N THR A 268 -20.76 -10.70 -2.43
CA THR A 268 -19.87 -11.09 -3.52
C THR A 268 -19.53 -9.77 -4.17
N PRO A 269 -18.27 -9.31 -4.11
CA PRO A 269 -17.98 -7.89 -4.30
C PRO A 269 -18.67 -7.44 -5.58
N GLU A 270 -19.75 -6.66 -5.45
CA GLU A 270 -20.50 -6.25 -6.63
C GLU A 270 -19.56 -5.29 -7.37
N PRO A 271 -19.42 -5.46 -8.69
CA PRO A 271 -18.65 -4.50 -9.43
C PRO A 271 -19.30 -3.12 -9.33
N ASP A 272 -18.52 -2.10 -9.64
CA ASP A 272 -19.00 -0.72 -9.71
C ASP A 272 -20.16 -0.55 -10.72
N ALA A 273 -20.68 0.67 -10.81
CA ALA A 273 -21.77 1.00 -11.74
C ALA A 273 -21.42 0.73 -13.22
N ASN A 274 -20.12 0.62 -13.56
CA ASN A 274 -19.64 0.31 -14.89
C ASN A 274 -19.45 -1.21 -15.10
N GLY A 275 -19.59 -2.03 -14.06
CA GLY A 275 -19.36 -3.47 -14.12
C GLY A 275 -17.90 -3.88 -13.91
N ASP A 276 -17.06 -3.01 -13.33
CA ASP A 276 -15.67 -3.30 -12.96
C ASP A 276 -15.52 -3.72 -11.50
N PHE A 277 -14.79 -4.80 -11.26
CA PHE A 277 -14.36 -5.22 -9.93
C PHE A 277 -13.03 -4.56 -9.52
N PHE A 278 -12.20 -4.22 -10.50
CA PHE A 278 -11.06 -3.32 -10.33
C PHE A 278 -10.77 -2.54 -11.62
N THR A 279 -10.13 -1.39 -11.45
CA THR A 279 -9.57 -0.59 -12.55
C THR A 279 -8.14 -0.17 -12.19
N GLY A 280 -7.23 -0.24 -13.15
CA GLY A 280 -5.89 0.35 -13.10
C GLY A 280 -5.83 1.54 -14.06
N THR A 281 -6.00 2.74 -13.52
CA THR A 281 -5.95 4.03 -14.22
C THR A 281 -4.64 4.78 -13.96
N PHE A 282 -3.97 4.47 -12.85
CA PHE A 282 -2.62 4.94 -12.52
C PHE A 282 -2.49 6.47 -12.37
N GLU A 283 -3.59 7.17 -12.05
CA GLU A 283 -3.64 8.64 -11.98
C GLU A 283 -3.07 9.26 -10.68
N SER A 284 -2.76 8.43 -9.67
CA SER A 284 -2.14 8.92 -8.42
C SER A 284 -1.40 7.85 -7.62
N VAL A 285 -1.75 6.59 -7.83
CA VAL A 285 -1.18 5.41 -7.15
C VAL A 285 -1.06 4.26 -8.15
N TYR A 286 -0.48 3.13 -7.72
CA TYR A 286 -0.30 1.96 -8.59
C TYR A 286 -1.54 1.06 -8.71
N ASP A 287 -2.69 1.44 -8.13
CA ASP A 287 -3.96 0.69 -8.21
C ASP A 287 -3.83 -0.82 -7.87
N ASN A 288 -3.02 -1.12 -6.84
CA ASN A 288 -2.65 -2.47 -6.39
C ASN A 288 -1.83 -3.31 -7.39
N TRP A 289 -1.37 -2.70 -8.48
CA TRP A 289 -0.36 -3.31 -9.33
C TRP A 289 1.04 -3.15 -8.73
N GLU A 290 1.83 -4.20 -8.82
CA GLU A 290 3.20 -4.24 -8.34
C GLU A 290 4.15 -4.82 -9.40
N GLY A 291 5.45 -4.60 -9.19
CA GLY A 291 6.49 -5.22 -10.00
C GLY A 291 6.51 -6.73 -9.80
N ARG A 292 6.57 -7.48 -10.90
CA ARG A 292 6.69 -8.94 -10.90
C ARG A 292 8.11 -9.37 -11.22
N GLY A 293 8.66 -10.26 -10.39
CA GLY A 293 10.05 -10.67 -10.49
C GLY A 293 10.97 -9.50 -10.13
N ASP A 294 12.02 -9.28 -10.91
CA ASP A 294 12.93 -8.13 -10.69
C ASP A 294 12.39 -6.81 -11.26
N ALA A 295 11.23 -6.82 -11.93
CA ALA A 295 10.67 -5.60 -12.50
C ALA A 295 10.31 -4.57 -11.44
N SER A 296 10.51 -3.30 -11.78
CA SER A 296 10.10 -2.13 -10.99
C SER A 296 8.98 -1.39 -11.71
N VAL A 297 8.04 -0.81 -10.95
CA VAL A 297 6.93 -0.02 -11.47
C VAL A 297 7.02 1.44 -11.03
N ALA A 298 6.61 2.36 -11.89
CA ALA A 298 6.54 3.80 -11.61
C ALA A 298 5.42 4.46 -12.42
N LEU A 299 4.91 5.60 -11.95
CA LEU A 299 3.96 6.39 -12.74
C LEU A 299 4.70 7.15 -13.85
N ASP A 300 4.19 7.13 -15.08
CA ASP A 300 4.67 7.95 -16.20
C ASP A 300 3.56 8.87 -16.70
N ASN A 301 3.87 10.16 -16.87
CA ASN A 301 2.92 11.17 -17.31
C ASN A 301 3.14 11.64 -18.75
N LYS A 302 3.90 10.87 -19.54
CA LYS A 302 4.27 11.22 -20.92
C LYS A 302 3.66 10.27 -21.93
N ASN A 303 3.52 9.00 -21.56
CA ASN A 303 2.92 7.95 -22.33
C ASN A 303 1.79 7.40 -21.48
N TYR A 304 0.56 7.67 -21.85
CA TYR A 304 -0.62 7.21 -21.12
C TYR A 304 -1.75 6.98 -22.11
N TYR A 305 -2.64 6.05 -21.82
CA TYR A 305 -3.74 5.74 -22.71
C TYR A 305 -4.93 6.67 -22.48
N SER A 306 -5.28 6.90 -21.22
CA SER A 306 -6.32 7.86 -20.82
C SER A 306 -5.86 8.65 -19.59
N GLY A 307 -6.61 9.67 -19.19
CA GLY A 307 -6.22 10.51 -18.06
C GLY A 307 -4.92 11.27 -18.34
N ASN A 308 -3.97 11.19 -17.41
CA ASN A 308 -2.69 11.89 -17.49
C ASN A 308 -1.49 10.99 -17.19
N GLN A 309 -1.70 9.76 -16.71
CA GLN A 309 -0.63 8.89 -16.25
C GLN A 309 -0.84 7.42 -16.64
N SER A 310 0.24 6.65 -16.67
CA SER A 310 0.23 5.20 -16.81
C SER A 310 1.23 4.55 -15.87
N LEU A 311 1.21 3.22 -15.80
CA LEU A 311 2.23 2.45 -15.08
C LEU A 311 3.36 2.05 -16.04
N PHE A 312 4.55 2.60 -15.82
CA PHE A 312 5.78 2.21 -16.49
C PHE A 312 6.44 1.04 -15.76
N VAL A 313 6.77 0.00 -16.52
CA VAL A 313 7.38 -1.24 -16.06
C VAL A 313 8.79 -1.33 -16.62
N SER A 314 9.78 -1.42 -15.73
CA SER A 314 11.20 -1.39 -16.08
C SER A 314 12.05 -2.36 -15.26
N GLY A 315 13.35 -2.45 -15.59
CA GLY A 315 14.30 -3.28 -14.81
C GLY A 315 14.07 -4.78 -14.98
N ARG A 316 13.44 -5.19 -16.08
CA ARG A 316 13.14 -6.60 -16.37
C ARG A 316 14.42 -7.37 -16.67
N THR A 317 14.64 -8.48 -15.98
CA THR A 317 15.79 -9.39 -16.13
C THR A 317 15.41 -10.75 -16.71
N SER A 318 14.12 -11.02 -16.87
CA SER A 318 13.55 -12.21 -17.50
C SER A 318 12.24 -11.86 -18.20
N GLU A 319 11.87 -12.63 -19.22
CA GLU A 319 10.74 -12.35 -20.12
C GLU A 319 9.38 -12.43 -19.40
N TRP A 320 9.29 -13.15 -18.28
CA TRP A 320 8.10 -13.24 -17.44
C TRP A 320 8.00 -12.15 -16.36
N ASN A 321 9.06 -11.34 -16.17
CA ASN A 321 9.00 -10.18 -15.28
C ASN A 321 8.06 -9.14 -15.88
N GLY A 322 7.38 -8.35 -15.06
CA GLY A 322 6.36 -7.43 -15.56
C GLY A 322 5.64 -6.66 -14.46
N ALA A 323 4.36 -6.39 -14.68
CA ALA A 323 3.47 -5.84 -13.65
C ALA A 323 2.36 -6.84 -13.33
N ALA A 324 2.01 -6.99 -12.06
CA ALA A 324 1.05 -7.97 -11.56
C ALA A 324 0.05 -7.36 -10.58
N ILE A 325 -1.15 -7.93 -10.53
CA ILE A 325 -2.17 -7.65 -9.52
C ILE A 325 -2.67 -8.98 -8.92
N PRO A 326 -2.60 -9.17 -7.58
CA PRO A 326 -3.25 -10.29 -6.92
C PRO A 326 -4.78 -10.17 -7.00
N LEU A 327 -5.46 -11.28 -7.29
CA LEU A 327 -6.93 -11.31 -7.36
C LEU A 327 -7.51 -12.17 -6.22
N SER A 328 -8.53 -11.64 -5.55
CA SER A 328 -9.23 -12.40 -4.50
C SER A 328 -10.21 -13.39 -5.12
N THR A 329 -10.17 -14.65 -4.69
CA THR A 329 -11.15 -15.69 -5.07
C THR A 329 -12.56 -15.43 -4.52
N SER A 330 -12.71 -14.48 -3.59
CA SER A 330 -14.02 -14.02 -3.13
C SER A 330 -14.73 -13.11 -4.15
N THR A 331 -13.97 -12.39 -4.98
CA THR A 331 -14.45 -11.56 -6.09
C THR A 331 -14.43 -12.34 -7.40
N PHE A 332 -13.29 -12.96 -7.68
CA PHE A 332 -12.97 -13.69 -8.89
C PHE A 332 -13.10 -15.19 -8.62
N VAL A 333 -14.34 -15.65 -8.54
CA VAL A 333 -14.71 -16.99 -8.08
C VAL A 333 -14.22 -18.05 -9.09
N PRO A 334 -13.40 -19.04 -8.67
CA PRO A 334 -12.98 -20.14 -9.52
C PRO A 334 -14.16 -20.88 -10.16
N GLY A 335 -14.06 -21.18 -11.45
CA GLY A 335 -15.15 -21.73 -12.27
C GLY A 335 -16.10 -20.69 -12.85
N SER A 336 -15.98 -19.41 -12.45
CA SER A 336 -16.77 -18.32 -13.03
C SER A 336 -16.02 -17.62 -14.17
N THR A 337 -16.78 -16.95 -15.03
CA THR A 337 -16.27 -16.24 -16.21
C THR A 337 -16.24 -14.74 -15.99
N TYR A 338 -15.17 -14.08 -16.42
CA TYR A 338 -14.92 -12.65 -16.28
C TYR A 338 -14.35 -12.04 -17.55
N SER A 339 -14.37 -10.71 -17.63
CA SER A 339 -13.61 -9.95 -18.62
C SER A 339 -12.31 -9.44 -17.98
N PHE A 340 -11.19 -9.58 -18.68
CA PHE A 340 -9.92 -8.98 -18.29
C PHE A 340 -9.32 -8.22 -19.47
N SER A 341 -8.82 -7.03 -19.22
CA SER A 341 -8.18 -6.23 -20.27
C SER A 341 -7.15 -5.24 -19.72
N THR A 342 -6.28 -4.76 -20.61
CA THR A 342 -5.39 -3.63 -20.37
C THR A 342 -4.90 -3.07 -21.71
N GLY A 343 -4.54 -1.79 -21.74
CA GLY A 343 -3.72 -1.21 -22.78
C GLY A 343 -2.26 -1.46 -22.46
N VAL A 344 -1.48 -1.86 -23.47
CA VAL A 344 -0.03 -2.06 -23.32
C VAL A 344 0.74 -1.35 -24.44
N MET A 345 1.84 -0.68 -24.10
CA MET A 345 2.73 -0.04 -25.08
C MET A 345 4.19 -0.36 -24.75
N GLN A 346 5.02 -0.53 -25.77
CA GLN A 346 6.46 -0.72 -25.64
C GLN A 346 7.22 0.14 -26.65
N MET A 347 8.49 0.44 -26.37
CA MET A 347 9.35 1.29 -27.22
C MET A 347 10.71 0.63 -27.55
N SER A 348 10.70 -0.68 -27.82
CA SER A 348 11.88 -1.48 -28.16
C SER A 348 12.50 -1.18 -29.53
N GLY A 349 11.82 -0.40 -30.38
CA GLY A 349 12.19 -0.19 -31.78
C GLY A 349 11.70 -1.28 -32.75
N SER A 350 11.05 -2.33 -32.25
CA SER A 350 10.49 -3.43 -33.07
C SER A 350 9.11 -3.86 -32.57
N ALA A 351 8.41 -4.69 -33.34
CA ALA A 351 7.17 -5.29 -32.88
C ALA A 351 7.48 -6.38 -31.83
N THR A 352 6.73 -6.41 -30.74
CA THR A 352 6.96 -7.34 -29.61
C THR A 352 5.61 -7.96 -29.21
N GLU A 353 5.57 -9.28 -28.99
CA GLU A 353 4.38 -9.90 -28.38
C GLU A 353 4.26 -9.47 -26.92
N MET A 354 3.06 -9.02 -26.55
CA MET A 354 2.67 -8.69 -25.19
C MET A 354 1.56 -9.64 -24.76
N LYS A 355 1.60 -10.10 -23.51
CA LYS A 355 0.69 -11.11 -23.00
C LYS A 355 0.13 -10.71 -21.64
N LEU A 356 -1.15 -11.00 -21.46
CA LEU A 356 -1.85 -10.96 -20.17
C LEU A 356 -2.03 -12.42 -19.72
N THR A 357 -1.51 -12.75 -18.55
CA THR A 357 -1.44 -14.14 -18.05
C THR A 357 -2.04 -14.24 -16.65
N MET A 358 -2.76 -15.34 -16.40
CA MET A 358 -3.29 -15.73 -15.10
C MET A 358 -2.37 -16.79 -14.50
N GLN A 359 -1.71 -16.47 -13.38
CA GLN A 359 -1.10 -17.46 -12.50
C GLN A 359 -2.11 -17.90 -11.45
N TYR A 360 -2.15 -19.20 -11.14
CA TYR A 360 -2.97 -19.75 -10.06
C TYR A 360 -2.38 -21.06 -9.54
N LYS A 361 -2.78 -21.52 -8.37
CA LYS A 361 -2.59 -22.92 -7.94
C LYS A 361 -3.81 -23.73 -8.33
N ASP A 362 -3.60 -24.89 -8.93
CA ASP A 362 -4.68 -25.85 -9.20
C ASP A 362 -5.10 -26.60 -7.92
N SER A 363 -6.09 -27.49 -8.05
CA SER A 363 -6.60 -28.31 -6.93
C SER A 363 -5.56 -29.23 -6.27
N SER A 364 -4.40 -29.47 -6.92
CA SER A 364 -3.27 -30.21 -6.34
C SER A 364 -2.30 -29.31 -5.56
N GLY A 365 -2.52 -27.99 -5.60
CA GLY A 365 -1.62 -26.98 -5.05
C GLY A 365 -0.46 -26.61 -5.99
N THR A 366 -0.47 -27.07 -7.24
CA THR A 366 0.60 -26.81 -8.21
C THR A 366 0.36 -25.51 -8.94
N THR A 367 1.39 -24.66 -9.07
CA THR A 367 1.31 -23.41 -9.81
C THR A 367 1.15 -23.66 -11.31
N GLN A 368 0.16 -23.02 -11.90
CA GLN A 368 -0.20 -23.03 -13.30
C GLN A 368 -0.17 -21.62 -13.87
N TYR A 369 -0.01 -21.52 -15.19
CA TYR A 369 0.01 -20.27 -15.94
C TYR A 369 -0.87 -20.42 -17.17
N ASP A 370 -1.90 -19.59 -17.26
CA ASP A 370 -2.87 -19.64 -18.35
C ASP A 370 -2.96 -18.29 -19.07
N GLN A 371 -3.01 -18.36 -20.41
CA GLN A 371 -3.05 -17.16 -21.23
C GLN A 371 -4.45 -16.56 -21.20
N VAL A 372 -4.55 -15.34 -20.69
CA VAL A 372 -5.80 -14.58 -20.72
C VAL A 372 -5.96 -13.92 -22.09
N ALA A 373 -4.96 -13.18 -22.55
CA ALA A 373 -4.93 -12.53 -23.86
C ALA A 373 -3.48 -12.33 -24.35
N SER A 374 -3.27 -12.25 -25.66
CA SER A 374 -2.01 -11.77 -26.24
C SER A 374 -2.25 -10.92 -27.48
N ALA A 375 -1.31 -10.02 -27.77
CA ALA A 375 -1.29 -9.23 -28.99
C ALA A 375 0.14 -8.76 -29.29
N THR A 376 0.45 -8.60 -30.58
CA THR A 376 1.71 -7.97 -31.01
C THR A 376 1.59 -6.44 -30.90
N ALA A 377 2.37 -5.84 -30.02
CA ALA A 377 2.48 -4.40 -29.88
C ALA A 377 3.57 -3.84 -30.80
N SER A 378 3.21 -2.92 -31.68
CA SER A 378 4.18 -2.14 -32.47
C SER A 378 4.91 -1.12 -31.60
N ASN A 379 6.13 -0.74 -31.99
CA ASN A 379 6.91 0.28 -31.30
C ASN A 379 6.11 1.59 -31.17
N GLY A 380 5.91 2.06 -29.93
CA GLY A 380 5.22 3.31 -29.63
C GLY A 380 3.73 3.29 -29.95
N VAL A 381 3.10 2.11 -29.96
CA VAL A 381 1.66 1.96 -30.21
C VAL A 381 0.98 1.29 -29.02
N TRP A 382 0.09 2.00 -28.35
CA TRP A 382 -0.81 1.40 -27.38
C TRP A 382 -1.66 0.32 -28.05
N THR A 383 -1.59 -0.88 -27.50
CA THR A 383 -2.17 -2.10 -28.06
C THR A 383 -3.09 -2.72 -27.01
N LYS A 384 -4.30 -3.10 -27.42
CA LYS A 384 -5.25 -3.74 -26.50
C LYS A 384 -4.88 -5.20 -26.26
N LEU A 385 -4.84 -5.60 -24.98
CA LEU A 385 -4.97 -6.98 -24.53
C LEU A 385 -6.36 -7.14 -23.93
N GLU A 386 -7.16 -8.10 -24.41
CA GLU A 386 -8.54 -8.28 -23.96
C GLU A 386 -9.00 -9.73 -24.12
N ASN A 387 -9.66 -10.22 -23.08
CA ASN A 387 -10.51 -11.40 -23.14
C ASN A 387 -11.80 -11.12 -22.38
N LYS A 388 -12.93 -11.15 -23.09
CA LYS A 388 -14.25 -10.80 -22.52
C LYS A 388 -14.92 -11.98 -21.80
N ALA A 389 -14.36 -13.18 -21.92
CA ALA A 389 -14.98 -14.40 -21.44
C ALA A 389 -13.92 -15.39 -20.93
N TYR A 390 -12.98 -14.92 -20.13
CA TYR A 390 -12.00 -15.76 -19.48
C TYR A 390 -12.64 -16.50 -18.31
N THR A 391 -12.61 -17.84 -18.33
CA THR A 391 -13.12 -18.66 -17.22
C THR A 391 -11.96 -19.05 -16.33
N ILE A 392 -12.00 -18.61 -15.08
CA ILE A 392 -10.99 -19.00 -14.09
C ILE A 392 -11.16 -20.51 -13.83
N PRO A 393 -10.09 -21.31 -13.89
CA PRO A 393 -10.19 -22.75 -13.68
C PRO A 393 -10.86 -23.11 -12.35
N SER A 394 -11.73 -24.13 -12.36
CA SER A 394 -12.40 -24.58 -11.14
C SER A 394 -11.40 -25.08 -10.11
N GLY A 395 -11.58 -24.69 -8.85
CA GLY A 395 -10.66 -25.05 -7.76
C GLY A 395 -9.33 -24.27 -7.76
N ALA A 396 -9.19 -23.24 -8.61
CA ALA A 396 -8.03 -22.37 -8.60
C ALA A 396 -7.93 -21.56 -7.28
N SER A 397 -6.71 -21.35 -6.80
CA SER A 397 -6.40 -20.43 -5.70
C SER A 397 -5.16 -19.58 -6.03
N ASP A 398 -4.79 -18.63 -5.16
CA ASP A 398 -3.59 -17.79 -5.33
C ASP A 398 -3.52 -17.09 -6.71
N LEU A 399 -4.65 -16.50 -7.12
CA LEU A 399 -4.80 -15.88 -8.43
C LEU A 399 -3.94 -14.62 -8.55
N ILE A 400 -3.14 -14.54 -9.61
CA ILE A 400 -2.38 -13.33 -9.97
C ILE A 400 -2.54 -13.09 -11.46
N LEU A 401 -3.07 -11.92 -11.81
CA LEU A 401 -3.10 -11.46 -13.20
C LEU A 401 -1.87 -10.59 -13.47
N TYR A 402 -1.15 -10.83 -14.56
CA TYR A 402 0.05 -10.06 -14.86
C TYR A 402 0.29 -9.87 -16.35
N VAL A 403 1.05 -8.81 -16.69
CA VAL A 403 1.46 -8.49 -18.06
C VAL A 403 2.92 -8.85 -18.24
N GLU A 404 3.25 -9.53 -19.34
CA GLU A 404 4.60 -9.94 -19.70
C GLU A 404 4.89 -9.75 -21.20
N ALA A 405 6.17 -9.84 -21.57
CA ALA A 405 6.61 -9.86 -22.96
C ALA A 405 7.44 -11.14 -23.17
N PRO A 406 6.84 -12.24 -23.63
CA PRO A 406 7.44 -13.59 -23.57
C PRO A 406 8.72 -13.73 -24.41
N ASP A 407 8.91 -12.88 -25.42
CA ASP A 407 10.06 -12.93 -26.34
C ASP A 407 10.95 -11.69 -26.26
N SER A 408 10.83 -10.88 -25.20
CA SER A 408 11.56 -9.61 -25.09
C SER A 408 11.76 -9.12 -23.66
N LEU A 409 12.92 -8.53 -23.39
CA LEU A 409 13.22 -7.81 -22.15
C LEU A 409 12.87 -6.31 -22.23
N THR A 410 12.09 -5.88 -23.23
CA THR A 410 11.70 -4.46 -23.35
C THR A 410 10.98 -3.97 -22.10
N ASP A 411 11.30 -2.75 -21.68
CA ASP A 411 10.43 -2.00 -20.79
C ASP A 411 9.11 -1.68 -21.52
N PHE A 412 8.02 -1.57 -20.76
CA PHE A 412 6.70 -1.34 -21.31
C PHE A 412 5.82 -0.53 -20.36
N TYR A 413 4.66 -0.12 -20.83
CA TYR A 413 3.68 0.70 -20.13
C TYR A 413 2.35 -0.04 -20.12
N ILE A 414 1.61 0.06 -19.03
CA ILE A 414 0.22 -0.41 -18.95
C ILE A 414 -0.70 0.70 -18.48
N ASP A 415 -1.92 0.73 -19.01
CA ASP A 415 -2.97 1.68 -18.62
C ASP A 415 -4.35 1.10 -18.92
N ASN A 416 -5.39 1.64 -18.28
CA ASN A 416 -6.77 1.18 -18.37
C ASN A 416 -6.92 -0.33 -18.15
N ALA A 417 -6.19 -0.86 -17.16
CA ALA A 417 -6.33 -2.25 -16.75
C ALA A 417 -7.69 -2.45 -16.09
N ALA A 418 -8.36 -3.58 -16.34
CA ALA A 418 -9.65 -3.86 -15.73
C ALA A 418 -9.91 -5.36 -15.58
N GLY A 419 -10.58 -5.71 -14.48
CA GLY A 419 -11.24 -6.99 -14.27
C GLY A 419 -12.73 -6.73 -14.02
N SER A 420 -13.59 -7.32 -14.85
CA SER A 420 -14.98 -6.89 -14.97
C SER A 420 -15.94 -8.06 -15.13
N LYS A 421 -17.26 -7.78 -15.03
CA LYS A 421 -18.31 -8.74 -15.40
C LYS A 421 -18.06 -9.27 -16.82
N SER A 422 -18.25 -10.58 -17.01
CA SER A 422 -18.09 -11.23 -18.31
C SER A 422 -18.88 -10.51 -19.40
N GLY A 423 -18.29 -10.41 -20.58
CA GLY A 423 -18.87 -9.75 -21.75
C GLY A 423 -18.56 -8.25 -21.80
N LYS A 424 -18.14 -7.61 -20.70
CA LYS A 424 -17.73 -6.20 -20.73
C LYS A 424 -16.51 -6.04 -21.64
N ALA A 425 -16.58 -5.05 -22.53
CA ALA A 425 -15.48 -4.67 -23.40
C ALA A 425 -14.58 -3.63 -22.72
N SER A 426 -13.29 -3.70 -23.02
CA SER A 426 -12.29 -2.70 -22.68
C SER A 426 -12.60 -1.36 -23.35
N SER A 427 -12.29 -0.27 -22.64
CA SER A 427 -12.28 1.08 -23.22
C SER A 427 -11.11 1.28 -24.20
N VAL A 428 -10.12 0.39 -24.21
CA VAL A 428 -8.92 0.51 -25.05
C VAL A 428 -9.24 0.16 -26.51
N THR A 429 -8.87 1.06 -27.40
CA THR A 429 -8.70 0.84 -28.84
C THR A 429 -7.23 0.97 -29.23
N THR A 430 -6.69 -0.05 -29.90
CA THR A 430 -5.30 -0.04 -30.39
C THR A 430 -5.03 1.17 -31.28
N GLY A 431 -3.89 1.82 -31.08
CA GLY A 431 -3.50 3.06 -31.77
C GLY A 431 -4.03 4.35 -31.12
N GLY A 432 -4.80 4.25 -30.04
CA GLY A 432 -5.17 5.40 -29.21
C GLY A 432 -4.06 5.82 -28.24
N GLY A 433 -4.43 6.63 -27.25
CA GLY A 433 -3.55 7.09 -26.20
C GLY A 433 -2.61 8.22 -26.60
N THR A 434 -1.99 8.81 -25.59
CA THR A 434 -0.88 9.74 -25.71
C THR A 434 0.41 8.94 -25.68
N VAL A 435 1.22 9.12 -26.73
CA VAL A 435 2.59 8.63 -26.78
C VAL A 435 3.47 9.84 -26.95
N TYR A 436 4.50 9.96 -26.14
CA TYR A 436 5.46 11.02 -26.30
C TYR A 436 6.19 10.82 -27.63
N SER A 437 5.79 11.56 -28.66
CA SER A 437 6.63 11.75 -29.83
C SER A 437 7.65 12.82 -29.47
N SER A 438 8.93 12.48 -29.46
CA SER A 438 9.97 13.50 -29.63
C SER A 438 9.82 14.05 -31.05
N ASN A 439 8.87 14.95 -31.28
CA ASN A 439 8.91 15.81 -32.45
C ASN A 439 9.92 16.89 -32.07
N PRO A 440 11.16 16.86 -32.59
CA PRO A 440 12.07 17.97 -32.38
C PRO A 440 11.35 19.20 -32.92
N SER A 441 11.15 20.22 -32.07
CA SER A 441 10.88 21.55 -32.61
C SER A 441 11.99 21.82 -33.64
N PRO A 442 11.66 22.16 -34.90
CA PRO A 442 12.68 22.52 -35.89
C PRO A 442 13.41 23.82 -35.52
N ASN A 443 13.02 24.44 -34.40
CA ASN A 443 13.69 25.59 -33.82
C ASN A 443 13.85 25.37 -32.30
N PRO A 444 14.99 24.83 -31.82
CA PRO A 444 15.27 24.85 -30.39
C PRO A 444 15.34 26.31 -29.94
N ASP A 445 14.74 26.63 -28.79
CA ASP A 445 15.10 27.85 -28.09
C ASP A 445 16.64 27.81 -27.90
N PRO A 446 17.39 28.81 -28.40
CA PRO A 446 18.85 28.84 -28.30
C PRO A 446 19.36 28.84 -26.85
N ASN A 447 18.48 28.91 -25.85
CA ASN A 447 18.80 28.85 -24.42
C ASN A 447 18.60 27.47 -23.76
N THR A 448 18.19 26.43 -24.49
CA THR A 448 18.05 25.08 -23.91
C THR A 448 19.38 24.33 -23.92
N ASN A 449 19.81 23.84 -22.76
CA ASN A 449 21.07 23.09 -22.64
C ASN A 449 21.02 21.82 -23.50
N THR A 450 22.07 21.59 -24.30
CA THR A 450 22.24 20.41 -25.17
C THR A 450 23.00 19.26 -24.51
N TYR A 451 23.32 19.40 -23.22
CA TYR A 451 24.12 18.46 -22.44
C TYR A 451 23.60 18.39 -21.00
N PRO A 452 23.84 17.28 -20.28
CA PRO A 452 23.41 17.14 -18.89
C PRO A 452 24.09 18.15 -17.96
N THR A 453 23.29 18.88 -17.19
CA THR A 453 23.74 19.72 -16.08
C THR A 453 23.54 19.00 -14.75
N ASN A 454 24.19 19.49 -13.70
CA ASN A 454 24.14 18.92 -12.36
C ASN A 454 24.37 17.40 -12.40
N VAL A 455 25.56 16.97 -12.83
CA VAL A 455 25.92 15.55 -12.76
C VAL A 455 26.47 15.28 -11.37
N TRP A 456 25.90 14.31 -10.65
CA TRP A 456 26.46 13.83 -9.38
C TRP A 456 26.57 12.32 -9.35
N ALA A 457 27.31 11.82 -8.36
CA ALA A 457 27.55 10.40 -8.20
C ALA A 457 27.49 9.97 -6.73
N GLU A 458 26.93 8.79 -6.51
CA GLU A 458 26.84 8.12 -5.22
C GLU A 458 27.60 6.80 -5.27
N SER A 459 28.46 6.56 -4.27
CA SER A 459 29.23 5.32 -4.16
C SER A 459 28.54 4.34 -3.21
N ASN A 460 28.34 3.11 -3.66
CA ASN A 460 27.93 1.99 -2.81
C ASN A 460 29.18 1.20 -2.40
N SER A 461 29.52 1.24 -1.11
CA SER A 461 30.71 0.56 -0.56
C SER A 461 30.57 -0.95 -0.40
N GLN A 462 29.33 -1.47 -0.33
CA GLN A 462 29.08 -2.90 -0.23
C GLN A 462 29.40 -3.64 -1.54
N TYR A 463 29.08 -3.03 -2.67
CA TYR A 463 29.24 -3.63 -4.00
C TYR A 463 30.34 -2.97 -4.84
N HIS A 464 31.00 -1.94 -4.31
CA HIS A 464 31.95 -1.09 -5.01
C HIS A 464 31.39 -0.62 -6.37
N GLN A 465 30.17 -0.07 -6.34
CA GLN A 465 29.47 0.48 -7.51
C GLN A 465 29.33 1.99 -7.38
N ILE A 466 29.17 2.65 -8.52
CA ILE A 466 28.85 4.07 -8.59
C ILE A 466 27.54 4.25 -9.36
N ARG A 467 26.60 4.99 -8.78
CA ARG A 467 25.42 5.48 -9.47
C ARG A 467 25.65 6.94 -9.86
N PHE A 468 25.58 7.22 -11.15
CA PHE A 468 25.56 8.58 -11.69
C PHE A 468 24.10 9.01 -11.87
N THR A 469 23.81 10.27 -11.57
CA THR A 469 22.51 10.90 -11.81
C THR A 469 22.73 12.29 -12.38
N TRP A 470 21.82 12.75 -13.24
CA TRP A 470 21.92 14.05 -13.91
C TRP A 470 20.56 14.69 -14.14
N ASP A 471 20.55 16.00 -14.41
CA ASP A 471 19.32 16.66 -14.84
C ASP A 471 18.95 16.28 -16.27
N LYS A 472 17.65 16.15 -16.51
CA LYS A 472 17.12 15.88 -17.84
C LYS A 472 17.52 16.98 -18.81
N VAL A 473 17.86 16.55 -20.02
CA VAL A 473 18.18 17.39 -21.19
C VAL A 473 16.98 17.36 -22.10
N GLU A 474 16.47 18.53 -22.45
CA GLU A 474 15.32 18.65 -23.34
C GLU A 474 15.68 18.15 -24.75
N ASN A 475 14.76 17.42 -25.39
CA ASN A 475 14.96 16.83 -26.72
C ASN A 475 16.13 15.84 -26.84
N ALA A 476 16.65 15.32 -25.72
CA ALA A 476 17.60 14.22 -25.77
C ALA A 476 16.97 13.00 -26.45
N GLN A 477 17.72 12.40 -27.38
CA GLN A 477 17.38 11.14 -28.05
C GLN A 477 17.95 9.94 -27.28
N ASN A 478 19.06 10.14 -26.59
CA ASN A 478 19.74 9.16 -25.75
C ASN A 478 20.85 9.86 -24.94
N TYR A 479 21.23 9.22 -23.83
CA TYR A 479 22.40 9.59 -23.04
C TYR A 479 23.55 8.61 -23.24
N GLY A 480 24.76 9.10 -22.98
CA GLY A 480 25.97 8.31 -23.02
C GLY A 480 26.90 8.62 -21.86
N ILE A 481 27.64 7.61 -21.42
CA ILE A 481 28.64 7.70 -20.36
C ILE A 481 30.00 7.46 -20.99
N ALA A 482 30.92 8.38 -20.77
CA ALA A 482 32.33 8.25 -21.15
C ALA A 482 33.24 8.38 -19.93
N VAL A 483 34.30 7.59 -19.89
CA VAL A 483 35.29 7.58 -18.80
C VAL A 483 36.66 7.92 -19.37
N TYR A 484 37.40 8.80 -18.70
CA TYR A 484 38.76 9.18 -19.08
C TYR A 484 39.77 8.17 -18.56
N LEU A 485 40.44 7.45 -19.47
CA LEU A 485 41.38 6.38 -19.16
C LEU A 485 42.62 6.49 -20.05
N ALA A 486 43.80 6.46 -19.43
CA ALA A 486 45.09 6.48 -20.13
C ALA A 486 45.21 7.62 -21.17
N GLY A 487 44.86 8.84 -20.76
CA GLY A 487 44.99 10.04 -21.60
C GLY A 487 43.91 10.23 -22.66
N ARG A 488 42.87 9.38 -22.69
CA ARG A 488 41.77 9.49 -23.67
C ARG A 488 40.41 9.14 -23.08
N TRP A 489 39.35 9.73 -23.66
CA TRP A 489 37.97 9.37 -23.34
C TRP A 489 37.58 8.04 -23.98
N ARG A 490 36.87 7.19 -23.23
CA ARG A 490 36.31 5.92 -23.71
C ARG A 490 34.83 5.85 -23.39
N ILE A 491 34.00 5.61 -24.40
CA ILE A 491 32.56 5.42 -24.25
C ILE A 491 32.32 4.08 -23.54
N GLN A 492 31.52 4.11 -22.48
CA GLN A 492 31.04 2.92 -21.76
C GLN A 492 29.68 2.48 -22.29
N THR A 493 28.78 3.45 -22.47
CA THR A 493 27.49 3.24 -23.11
C THR A 493 27.05 4.53 -23.79
N GLN A 494 26.23 4.40 -24.83
CA GLN A 494 25.63 5.51 -25.56
C GLN A 494 24.15 5.25 -25.85
N SER A 495 23.57 4.22 -25.24
CA SER A 495 22.20 3.76 -25.52
C SER A 495 21.28 3.95 -24.32
N ILE A 496 21.65 4.81 -23.36
CA ILE A 496 20.78 5.10 -22.22
C ILE A 496 19.57 5.85 -22.75
N SER A 497 18.39 5.36 -22.41
CA SER A 497 17.11 5.95 -22.82
C SER A 497 17.06 7.45 -22.46
N PRO A 498 16.44 8.29 -23.31
CA PRO A 498 16.28 9.72 -23.01
C PRO A 498 15.35 9.98 -21.81
N TYR A 499 14.67 8.94 -21.30
CA TYR A 499 13.82 8.99 -20.11
C TYR A 499 14.55 8.55 -18.84
N THR A 500 15.76 8.02 -18.96
CA THR A 500 16.58 7.57 -17.83
C THR A 500 17.64 8.62 -17.53
N THR A 501 17.59 9.20 -16.33
CA THR A 501 18.54 10.21 -15.86
C THR A 501 19.54 9.67 -14.85
N SER A 502 19.75 8.36 -14.84
CA SER A 502 20.76 7.72 -14.00
C SER A 502 21.44 6.53 -14.69
N TYR A 503 22.63 6.18 -14.23
CA TYR A 503 23.40 5.01 -14.69
C TYR A 503 24.20 4.43 -13.53
N THR A 504 24.07 3.12 -13.29
CA THR A 504 24.86 2.43 -12.27
C THR A 504 25.94 1.57 -12.93
N THR A 505 27.18 1.69 -12.49
CA THR A 505 28.30 0.90 -13.03
C THR A 505 28.15 -0.60 -12.71
N PRO A 506 28.85 -1.50 -13.43
CA PRO A 506 29.02 -2.88 -12.99
C PRO A 506 29.59 -2.97 -11.55
N LYS A 507 29.31 -4.10 -10.88
CA LYS A 507 29.82 -4.42 -9.53
C LYS A 507 31.35 -4.59 -9.53
N ASN A 508 31.94 -4.45 -8.34
CA ASN A 508 33.35 -4.74 -8.05
C ASN A 508 34.35 -3.81 -8.77
N LEU A 509 34.06 -2.50 -8.84
CA LEU A 509 35.10 -1.54 -9.19
C LEU A 509 36.19 -1.55 -8.12
N THR A 510 37.43 -1.21 -8.48
CA THR A 510 38.55 -1.24 -7.54
C THR A 510 38.43 -0.13 -6.49
N PRO A 511 38.32 -0.45 -5.18
CA PRO A 511 38.22 0.56 -4.12
C PRO A 511 39.42 1.51 -4.13
N GLY A 512 39.17 2.79 -3.83
CA GLY A 512 40.20 3.83 -3.83
C GLY A 512 40.67 4.30 -5.21
N LYS A 513 40.18 3.72 -6.31
CA LYS A 513 40.41 4.26 -7.66
C LYS A 513 39.44 5.41 -7.95
N SER A 514 39.97 6.48 -8.54
CA SER A 514 39.18 7.61 -9.02
C SER A 514 39.03 7.57 -10.53
N TYR A 515 37.83 7.87 -11.00
CA TYR A 515 37.48 7.94 -12.42
C TYR A 515 36.93 9.32 -12.75
N LYS A 516 37.40 9.91 -13.86
CA LYS A 516 36.80 11.12 -14.44
C LYS A 516 35.77 10.69 -15.47
N VAL A 517 34.53 11.11 -15.30
CA VAL A 517 33.36 10.62 -16.04
C VAL A 517 32.57 11.79 -16.62
N ALA A 518 32.20 11.68 -17.89
CA ALA A 518 31.34 12.64 -18.60
C ALA A 518 30.01 11.95 -18.95
N VAL A 519 28.91 12.66 -18.76
CA VAL A 519 27.58 12.29 -19.26
C VAL A 519 27.27 13.19 -20.45
N ALA A 520 26.98 12.62 -21.60
CA ALA A 520 26.60 13.34 -22.80
C ALA A 520 25.13 13.06 -23.14
N ALA A 521 24.49 14.00 -23.82
CA ALA A 521 23.18 13.83 -24.43
C ALA A 521 23.32 13.95 -25.94
N LYS A 522 22.52 13.18 -26.67
CA LYS A 522 22.36 13.34 -28.11
C LYS A 522 21.12 14.17 -28.37
N VAL A 523 21.27 15.36 -28.93
CA VAL A 523 20.16 16.26 -29.27
C VAL A 523 20.24 16.53 -30.77
N ASN A 524 19.12 16.45 -31.48
CA ASN A 524 19.06 16.66 -32.93
C ASN A 524 20.10 15.83 -33.73
N GLY A 525 20.28 14.57 -33.35
CA GLY A 525 21.23 13.67 -34.03
C GLY A 525 22.70 13.85 -33.63
N SER A 526 23.04 14.86 -32.84
CA SER A 526 24.43 15.22 -32.51
C SER A 526 24.70 15.16 -31.01
N TRP A 527 25.90 14.72 -30.64
CA TRP A 527 26.35 14.69 -29.24
C TRP A 527 27.09 15.98 -28.89
N ASP A 528 26.68 16.66 -27.82
CA ASP A 528 27.44 17.80 -27.29
C ASP A 528 28.60 17.32 -26.41
N VAL A 529 29.63 16.77 -27.08
CA VAL A 529 30.79 16.16 -26.44
C VAL A 529 31.64 17.19 -25.68
N ALA A 530 31.75 18.41 -26.21
CA ALA A 530 32.61 19.45 -25.63
C ALA A 530 32.10 19.88 -24.25
N ASN A 531 30.79 20.16 -24.13
CA ASN A 531 30.22 20.56 -22.85
C ASN A 531 30.08 19.38 -21.87
N ALA A 532 29.81 18.16 -22.36
CA ALA A 532 29.84 16.95 -21.52
C ALA A 532 31.23 16.75 -20.87
N ILE A 533 32.31 16.93 -21.63
CA ILE A 533 33.69 16.83 -21.11
C ILE A 533 34.00 17.97 -20.13
N LYS A 534 33.51 19.19 -20.41
CA LYS A 534 33.68 20.35 -19.54
C LYS A 534 33.00 20.16 -18.18
N ASN A 535 31.85 19.47 -18.16
CA ASN A 535 31.08 19.15 -16.95
C ASN A 535 31.39 17.77 -16.36
N ALA A 536 32.49 17.15 -16.79
CA ALA A 536 32.87 15.85 -16.26
C ALA A 536 33.19 15.92 -14.76
N ILE A 537 32.67 14.95 -14.01
CA ILE A 537 32.93 14.81 -12.58
C ILE A 537 34.03 13.79 -12.31
N VAL A 538 34.67 13.91 -11.15
CA VAL A 538 35.61 12.91 -10.64
C VAL A 538 34.96 12.21 -9.47
N VAL A 539 34.92 10.89 -9.52
CA VAL A 539 34.34 10.04 -8.47
C VAL A 539 35.36 9.00 -8.03
N THR A 540 35.42 8.75 -6.73
CA THR A 540 36.28 7.72 -6.13
C THR A 540 35.42 6.57 -5.66
N VAL A 541 35.78 5.35 -6.06
CA VAL A 541 35.13 4.12 -5.59
C VAL A 541 35.40 3.98 -4.09
N ARG A 542 34.33 3.87 -3.30
CA ARG A 542 34.40 3.65 -1.85
C ARG A 542 34.29 2.17 -1.49
#